data_AF-A0A117NTC0-F1
#
_entry.id   AF-A0A117NTC0-F1
#
_cell.length_a   1.000
_cell.length_b   1.000
_cell.length_c   1.000
_cell.angle_alpha   90.00
_cell.angle_beta   90.00
_cell.angle_gamma   90.00
#
_symmetry.space_group_name_H-M   'P 1'
#
loop_
_entity.id
_entity.type
_entity.pdbx_description
1 polymer ?
#
loop_
_entity_poly.entity_id
_entity_poly.type
_entity_poly.pdbx_seq_one_letter_code
_entity_poly.pdbx_strand_id
1 'polypeptide(L)'
;MIDSPFRYINIIPPEDRVDIFEGLSSPQNFDLAMARTNPPKQLSDVLASRLQFAVDVLQDIPRMVVTENKTPWCHRQLYKSGMPKDMQDAFACCSLYMSKNDINSPVLMSIFDSRINDLLSAPPPTTPLELLARIHALILYLIMRLFDGGIRTQPSSESLLALLEASVLSLFSCIHIPHPSQPCELLPISMEPIMGFWESWVFQESARRTVLIVFYFVKIQHFLQGKPLSACDGKLGLEHAWYQSAHLWNAQSAFDFAVAWTENQHFIVYNADFTGLLQEAKPADVDLFGKMLLVTKLGIDETKAWFYSRGSVL
;
A
#
# COMPACT_ATOMS: atom_id res chain seq x y z
N MET A 1 7.98 34.60 8.30
CA MET A 1 7.02 34.41 9.40
C MET A 1 5.70 34.02 8.76
N ILE A 2 5.53 32.71 8.54
CA ILE A 2 4.31 31.99 8.15
C ILE A 2 4.46 30.68 8.93
N ASP A 3 3.66 30.49 9.98
CA ASP A 3 3.82 29.37 10.91
C ASP A 3 3.16 28.11 10.33
N SER A 4 3.99 27.08 10.12
CA SER A 4 3.57 25.71 9.78
C SER A 4 3.23 24.95 11.07
N PRO A 5 2.10 24.22 11.14
CA PRO A 5 1.67 23.51 12.35
C PRO A 5 2.56 22.31 12.76
N PHE A 6 3.58 21.95 11.98
CA PHE A 6 4.45 20.79 12.25
C PHE A 6 5.81 21.11 12.90
N ARG A 7 5.94 22.25 13.58
CA ARG A 7 7.22 22.71 14.18
C ARG A 7 7.80 21.88 15.34
N TYR A 8 7.11 20.83 15.80
CA TYR A 8 7.50 20.10 17.02
C TYR A 8 8.01 18.66 16.82
N ILE A 9 8.26 18.23 15.57
CA ILE A 9 8.89 16.93 15.33
C ILE A 9 10.40 17.15 15.23
N ASN A 10 11.10 16.89 16.35
CA ASN A 10 12.55 16.87 16.37
C ASN A 10 13.04 15.73 15.45
N ILE A 11 13.62 16.10 14.32
CA ILE A 11 14.41 15.20 13.48
C ILE A 11 15.70 14.91 14.24
N ILE A 12 15.89 13.67 14.71
CA ILE A 12 17.11 13.26 15.39
C ILE A 12 18.27 13.32 14.37
N PRO A 13 19.38 14.03 14.68
CA PRO A 13 20.55 14.07 13.81
C PRO A 13 21.13 12.67 13.57
N PRO A 14 21.79 12.42 12.42
CA PRO A 14 22.38 11.12 12.09
C PRO A 14 23.39 10.61 13.14
N GLU A 15 24.00 11.53 13.87
CA GLU A 15 25.16 11.29 14.75
C GLU A 15 24.78 10.74 16.14
N ASP A 16 23.49 10.80 16.52
CA ASP A 16 22.98 10.32 17.82
C ASP A 16 22.24 8.97 17.72
N ARG A 17 22.43 8.21 16.63
CA ARG A 17 21.80 6.90 16.44
C ARG A 17 22.58 5.81 17.19
N VAL A 18 21.93 5.16 18.15
CA VAL A 18 22.44 3.94 18.81
C VAL A 18 22.15 2.74 17.90
N ASP A 19 23.18 1.97 17.55
CA ASP A 19 23.07 0.73 16.79
C ASP A 19 22.42 -0.38 17.64
N ILE A 20 21.26 -0.87 17.19
CA ILE A 20 20.46 -1.91 17.90
C ILE A 20 20.89 -3.35 17.51
N PHE A 21 21.97 -3.52 16.73
CA PHE A 21 22.33 -4.80 16.11
C PHE A 21 23.73 -5.35 16.45
N GLU A 22 24.34 -4.95 17.57
CA GLU A 22 25.44 -5.73 18.14
C GLU A 22 24.89 -6.94 18.90
N GLY A 23 24.80 -8.11 18.25
CA GLY A 23 24.68 -9.35 19.03
C GLY A 23 24.01 -10.57 18.41
N LEU A 24 24.02 -10.80 17.09
CA LEU A 24 23.58 -12.09 16.53
C LEU A 24 24.53 -12.59 15.45
N SER A 25 25.65 -13.20 15.89
CA SER A 25 26.62 -13.91 15.05
C SER A 25 26.50 -15.42 15.26
N SER A 26 26.06 -16.16 14.23
CA SER A 26 26.70 -17.37 13.67
C SER A 26 25.69 -18.26 12.90
N PRO A 27 26.08 -18.82 11.73
CA PRO A 27 25.23 -19.70 10.94
C PRO A 27 25.47 -21.19 11.28
N GLN A 28 24.40 -21.97 11.43
CA GLN A 28 24.49 -23.44 11.36
C GLN A 28 23.85 -23.92 10.05
N ASN A 29 24.69 -24.54 9.22
CA ASN A 29 24.32 -25.18 7.96
C ASN A 29 23.30 -26.29 8.19
N PHE A 30 22.21 -26.25 7.43
CA PHE A 30 21.45 -27.46 7.07
C PHE A 30 21.10 -27.37 5.59
N ASP A 31 21.83 -28.13 4.78
CA ASP A 31 21.39 -28.53 3.45
C ASP A 31 20.21 -29.48 3.61
N LEU A 32 19.05 -29.12 3.06
CA LEU A 32 17.98 -30.07 2.80
C LEU A 32 17.42 -29.85 1.39
N ALA A 33 17.50 -30.91 0.59
CA ALA A 33 17.03 -30.99 -0.78
C ALA A 33 15.58 -30.48 -0.93
N MET A 34 15.38 -29.49 -1.80
CA MET A 34 14.06 -28.97 -2.14
C MET A 34 13.29 -29.97 -3.01
N ALA A 35 12.38 -30.72 -2.41
CA ALA A 35 11.27 -31.32 -3.12
C ALA A 35 10.22 -30.22 -3.41
N ARG A 36 9.96 -29.93 -4.68
CA ARG A 36 8.80 -29.14 -5.12
C ARG A 36 7.53 -29.92 -4.79
N THR A 37 6.96 -29.72 -3.61
CA THR A 37 5.65 -30.27 -3.26
C THR A 37 4.59 -29.17 -3.45
N ASN A 38 3.57 -29.46 -4.26
CA ASN A 38 2.35 -28.66 -4.27
C ASN A 38 1.79 -28.61 -2.84
N PRO A 39 1.27 -27.46 -2.37
CA PRO A 39 0.71 -27.38 -1.04
C PRO A 39 -0.44 -28.38 -0.88
N PRO A 40 -0.58 -29.05 0.29
CA PRO A 40 -1.70 -29.94 0.55
C PRO A 40 -3.03 -29.17 0.39
N LYS A 41 -4.09 -29.81 -0.11
CA LYS A 41 -5.38 -29.17 -0.45
C LYS A 41 -5.95 -28.25 0.65
N GLN A 42 -5.78 -28.63 1.92
CA GLN A 42 -6.21 -27.78 3.05
C GLN A 42 -5.45 -26.44 3.11
N LEU A 43 -4.17 -26.44 2.76
CA LEU A 43 -3.39 -25.21 2.68
C LEU A 43 -3.84 -24.37 1.50
N SER A 44 -4.16 -24.95 0.33
CA SER A 44 -4.73 -24.17 -0.78
C SER A 44 -6.08 -23.54 -0.45
N ASP A 45 -6.93 -24.23 0.30
CA ASP A 45 -8.25 -23.72 0.68
C ASP A 45 -8.15 -22.57 1.68
N VAL A 46 -7.25 -22.67 2.67
CA VAL A 46 -6.97 -21.59 3.63
C VAL A 46 -6.36 -20.37 2.95
N LEU A 47 -5.56 -20.57 1.90
CA LEU A 47 -4.97 -19.48 1.13
C LEU A 47 -6.01 -18.80 0.24
N ALA A 48 -6.84 -19.59 -0.43
CA ALA A 48 -7.94 -19.07 -1.23
C ALA A 48 -8.90 -18.24 -0.35
N SER A 49 -9.23 -18.72 0.85
CA SER A 49 -10.13 -18.00 1.75
C SER A 49 -9.57 -16.66 2.26
N ARG A 50 -8.24 -16.46 2.25
CA ARG A 50 -7.59 -15.25 2.79
C ARG A 50 -7.07 -14.30 1.72
N LEU A 51 -6.66 -14.81 0.56
CA LEU A 51 -5.96 -14.03 -0.46
C LEU A 51 -6.80 -13.76 -1.70
N GLN A 52 -7.83 -14.57 -2.00
CA GLN A 52 -8.57 -14.45 -3.26
C GLN A 52 -9.18 -13.05 -3.44
N PHE A 53 -9.81 -12.51 -2.39
CA PHE A 53 -10.37 -11.15 -2.43
C PHE A 53 -9.32 -10.10 -2.80
N ALA A 54 -8.13 -10.18 -2.20
CA ALA A 54 -7.07 -9.24 -2.51
C ALA A 54 -6.49 -9.45 -3.91
N VAL A 55 -6.40 -10.70 -4.38
CA VAL A 55 -6.02 -11.03 -5.76
C VAL A 55 -6.99 -10.40 -6.76
N ASP A 56 -8.30 -10.55 -6.53
CA ASP A 56 -9.35 -9.97 -7.38
C ASP A 56 -9.23 -8.43 -7.42
N VAL A 57 -9.00 -7.80 -6.26
CA VAL A 57 -8.76 -6.35 -6.19
C VAL A 57 -7.50 -5.95 -6.94
N LEU A 58 -6.38 -6.67 -6.76
CA LEU A 58 -5.10 -6.39 -7.44
C LEU A 58 -5.22 -6.53 -8.96
N GLN A 59 -5.97 -7.51 -9.46
CA GLN A 59 -6.23 -7.69 -10.90
C GLN A 59 -6.97 -6.50 -11.49
N ASP A 60 -7.84 -5.86 -10.71
CA ASP A 60 -8.66 -4.73 -11.15
C ASP A 60 -7.95 -3.37 -11.04
N ILE A 61 -6.76 -3.31 -10.44
CA ILE A 61 -6.02 -2.05 -10.22
C ILE A 61 -5.77 -1.26 -11.52
N PRO A 62 -5.30 -1.85 -12.64
CA PRO A 62 -5.12 -1.10 -13.88
C PRO A 62 -6.40 -0.39 -14.33
N ARG A 63 -7.58 -1.05 -14.19
CA ARG A 63 -8.88 -0.43 -14.48
C ARG A 63 -9.17 0.72 -13.52
N MET A 64 -9.00 0.53 -12.21
CA MET A 64 -9.26 1.58 -11.21
C MET A 64 -8.40 2.82 -11.43
N VAL A 65 -7.12 2.65 -11.75
CA VAL A 65 -6.22 3.77 -12.06
C VAL A 65 -6.76 4.57 -13.24
N VAL A 66 -7.11 3.91 -14.34
CA VAL A 66 -7.52 4.59 -15.58
C VAL A 66 -8.91 5.21 -15.49
N THR A 67 -9.86 4.51 -14.86
CA THR A 67 -11.28 4.91 -14.86
C THR A 67 -11.68 5.76 -13.66
N GLU A 68 -10.95 5.68 -12.55
CA GLU A 68 -11.32 6.32 -11.28
C GLU A 68 -10.19 7.17 -10.67
N ASN A 69 -9.02 7.21 -11.31
CA ASN A 69 -7.81 7.90 -10.86
C ASN A 69 -7.44 7.58 -9.41
N LYS A 70 -7.65 6.33 -8.98
CA LYS A 70 -7.42 5.92 -7.59
C LYS A 70 -6.99 4.46 -7.51
N THR A 71 -6.42 4.11 -6.37
CA THR A 71 -6.26 2.72 -5.92
C THR A 71 -6.67 2.65 -4.44
N PRO A 72 -6.72 1.46 -3.80
CA PRO A 72 -6.92 1.36 -2.36
C PRO A 72 -5.88 2.16 -1.53
N TRP A 73 -4.70 2.43 -2.10
CA TRP A 73 -3.59 3.14 -1.44
C TRP A 73 -3.27 4.53 -2.02
N CYS A 74 -3.75 4.86 -3.23
CA CYS A 74 -3.54 6.16 -3.86
C CYS A 74 -4.85 6.93 -3.90
N HIS A 75 -4.95 8.00 -3.09
CA HIS A 75 -6.14 8.83 -3.04
C HIS A 75 -6.34 9.57 -4.37
N ARG A 76 -7.61 9.74 -4.80
CA ARG A 76 -7.93 10.36 -6.10
C ARG A 76 -7.46 11.81 -6.26
N GLN A 77 -7.32 12.52 -5.15
CA GLN A 77 -6.88 13.92 -5.12
C GLN A 77 -5.36 14.09 -5.02
N LEU A 78 -4.60 13.00 -4.87
CA LEU A 78 -3.15 13.07 -4.61
C LEU A 78 -2.39 13.82 -5.70
N TYR A 79 -2.72 13.57 -6.97
CA TYR A 79 -2.03 14.13 -8.14
C TYR A 79 -2.81 15.26 -8.82
N LYS A 80 -3.82 15.85 -8.16
CA LYS A 80 -4.71 16.87 -8.75
C LYS A 80 -3.94 18.09 -9.28
N SER A 81 -2.85 18.47 -8.62
CA SER A 81 -2.03 19.65 -8.95
C SER A 81 -0.90 19.35 -9.94
N GLY A 82 -0.81 18.10 -10.41
CA GLY A 82 0.24 17.64 -11.32
C GLY A 82 0.70 16.24 -10.95
N MET A 83 0.57 15.30 -11.89
CA MET A 83 1.06 13.93 -11.74
C MET A 83 2.55 13.88 -12.13
N PRO A 84 3.46 13.34 -11.30
CA PRO A 84 4.86 13.18 -11.68
C PRO A 84 5.04 12.21 -12.86
N LYS A 85 6.12 12.41 -13.64
CA LYS A 85 6.38 11.66 -14.89
C LYS A 85 6.31 10.14 -14.72
N ASP A 86 6.96 9.60 -13.69
CA ASP A 86 6.98 8.15 -13.42
C ASP A 86 5.55 7.57 -13.32
N MET A 87 4.64 8.31 -12.67
CA MET A 87 3.23 7.92 -12.54
C MET A 87 2.43 8.17 -13.82
N GLN A 88 2.72 9.22 -14.60
CA GLN A 88 2.08 9.44 -15.91
C GLN A 88 2.36 8.27 -16.86
N ASP A 89 3.62 7.84 -16.93
CA ASP A 89 4.03 6.72 -17.77
C ASP A 89 3.35 5.41 -17.32
N ALA A 90 3.26 5.17 -16.01
CA ALA A 90 2.56 4.01 -15.46
C ALA A 90 1.04 4.06 -15.74
N PHE A 91 0.40 5.22 -15.62
CA PHE A 91 -1.01 5.43 -15.94
C PHE A 91 -1.30 5.10 -17.42
N ALA A 92 -0.44 5.58 -18.33
CA ALA A 92 -0.55 5.27 -19.75
C ALA A 92 -0.37 3.76 -20.00
N CYS A 93 0.59 3.12 -19.33
CA CYS A 93 0.78 1.67 -19.40
C CYS A 93 -0.44 0.88 -18.90
N CYS A 94 -1.11 1.32 -17.82
CA CYS A 94 -2.36 0.68 -17.37
C CYS A 94 -3.45 0.77 -18.45
N SER A 95 -3.55 1.91 -19.15
CA SER A 95 -4.50 2.07 -20.25
C SER A 95 -4.21 1.12 -21.42
N LEU A 96 -2.93 0.99 -21.79
CA LEU A 96 -2.49 0.03 -22.80
C LEU A 96 -2.77 -1.42 -22.36
N TYR A 97 -2.49 -1.75 -21.10
CA TYR A 97 -2.72 -3.08 -20.55
C TYR A 97 -4.20 -3.50 -20.64
N MET A 98 -5.14 -2.58 -20.42
CA MET A 98 -6.57 -2.85 -20.57
C MET A 98 -6.97 -3.18 -22.03
N SER A 99 -6.18 -2.75 -23.01
CA SER A 99 -6.40 -3.04 -24.44
C SER A 99 -5.66 -4.29 -24.93
N LYS A 100 -4.99 -5.02 -24.03
CA LYS A 100 -4.18 -6.19 -24.35
C LYS A 100 -5.02 -7.32 -24.93
N ASN A 101 -4.48 -7.97 -25.96
CA ASN A 101 -4.98 -9.18 -26.58
C ASN A 101 -3.79 -10.03 -27.06
N ASP A 102 -4.07 -11.23 -27.55
CA ASP A 102 -3.02 -12.19 -27.97
C ASP A 102 -2.12 -11.65 -29.09
N ILE A 103 -2.60 -10.69 -29.89
CA ILE A 103 -1.86 -10.11 -31.02
C ILE A 103 -0.89 -9.02 -30.52
N ASN A 104 -1.35 -8.10 -29.67
CA ASN A 104 -0.55 -6.96 -29.23
C ASN A 104 0.28 -7.22 -27.97
N SER A 105 0.06 -8.34 -27.26
CA SER A 105 0.75 -8.67 -26.00
C SER A 105 2.29 -8.55 -26.09
N PRO A 106 2.97 -9.09 -27.12
CA PRO A 106 4.44 -8.98 -27.19
C PRO A 106 4.93 -7.54 -27.29
N VAL A 107 4.21 -6.70 -28.03
CA VAL A 107 4.54 -5.28 -28.21
C VAL A 107 4.34 -4.52 -26.90
N LEU A 108 3.21 -4.76 -26.21
CA LEU A 108 2.92 -4.11 -24.94
C LEU A 108 3.94 -4.49 -23.85
N MET A 109 4.34 -5.76 -23.78
CA MET A 109 5.38 -6.19 -22.83
C MET A 109 6.73 -5.53 -23.13
N SER A 110 7.11 -5.37 -24.41
CA SER A 110 8.32 -4.65 -24.77
C SER A 110 8.26 -3.16 -24.38
N ILE A 111 7.09 -2.52 -24.47
CA ILE A 111 6.87 -1.14 -24.02
C ILE A 111 7.05 -1.05 -22.49
N PHE A 112 6.46 -1.98 -21.74
CA PHE A 112 6.60 -2.01 -20.29
C PHE A 112 8.05 -2.23 -19.87
N ASP A 113 8.75 -3.16 -20.51
CA ASP A 113 10.18 -3.40 -20.27
C ASP A 113 11.03 -2.15 -20.53
N SER A 114 10.74 -1.40 -21.61
CA SER A 114 11.39 -0.12 -21.87
C SER A 114 11.14 0.88 -20.74
N ARG A 115 9.89 1.05 -20.30
CA ARG A 115 9.54 2.02 -19.24
C ARG A 115 10.12 1.63 -17.88
N ILE A 116 10.19 0.35 -17.59
CA ILE A 116 10.84 -0.18 -16.40
C ILE A 116 12.34 0.11 -16.43
N ASN A 117 13.01 -0.12 -17.57
CA ASN A 117 14.43 0.18 -17.72
C ASN A 117 14.73 1.68 -17.61
N ASP A 118 13.87 2.53 -18.19
CA ASP A 118 13.93 3.98 -18.03
C ASP A 118 13.85 4.37 -16.53
N LEU A 119 12.93 3.74 -15.78
CA LEU A 119 12.73 3.98 -14.35
C LEU A 119 13.90 3.49 -13.49
N LEU A 120 14.45 2.32 -13.80
CA LEU A 120 15.63 1.75 -13.12
C LEU A 120 16.89 2.60 -13.34
N SER A 121 16.98 3.28 -14.47
CA SER A 121 18.11 4.15 -14.84
C SER A 121 17.90 5.61 -14.43
N ALA A 122 16.72 5.97 -13.95
CA ALA A 122 16.36 7.34 -13.61
C ALA A 122 17.10 7.80 -12.33
N PRO A 123 17.47 9.09 -12.23
CA PRO A 123 18.01 9.65 -10.99
C PRO A 123 17.00 9.50 -9.84
N PRO A 124 17.46 9.46 -8.58
CA PRO A 124 16.57 9.37 -7.43
C PRO A 124 15.58 10.55 -7.39
N PRO A 125 14.34 10.35 -6.91
CA PRO A 125 13.36 11.41 -6.80
C PRO A 125 13.85 12.52 -5.85
N THR A 126 13.52 13.76 -6.15
CA THR A 126 13.99 14.92 -5.35
C THR A 126 12.96 15.37 -4.32
N THR A 127 11.68 15.06 -4.53
CA THR A 127 10.59 15.39 -3.61
C THR A 127 9.89 14.13 -3.07
N PRO A 128 9.26 14.20 -1.89
CA PRO A 128 8.46 13.10 -1.35
C PRO A 128 7.30 12.68 -2.27
N LEU A 129 6.70 13.62 -3.00
CA LEU A 129 5.63 13.34 -3.96
C LEU A 129 6.15 12.57 -5.19
N GLU A 130 7.32 12.94 -5.72
CA GLU A 130 7.98 12.19 -6.79
C GLU A 130 8.39 10.78 -6.31
N LEU A 131 8.87 10.65 -5.07
CA LEU A 131 9.20 9.35 -4.48
C LEU A 131 7.97 8.45 -4.36
N LEU A 132 6.87 9.00 -3.86
CA LEU A 132 5.60 8.28 -3.77
C LEU A 132 5.08 7.88 -5.16
N ALA A 133 5.19 8.76 -6.15
CA ALA A 133 4.82 8.48 -7.54
C ALA A 133 5.68 7.37 -8.17
N ARG A 134 6.99 7.36 -7.89
CA ARG A 134 7.88 6.27 -8.32
C ARG A 134 7.46 4.93 -7.71
N ILE A 135 7.15 4.91 -6.42
CA ILE A 135 6.67 3.68 -5.74
C ILE A 135 5.35 3.21 -6.33
N HIS A 136 4.41 4.13 -6.61
CA HIS A 136 3.17 3.79 -7.30
C HIS A 136 3.40 3.22 -8.70
N ALA A 137 4.32 3.80 -9.48
CA ALA A 137 4.67 3.26 -10.79
C ALA A 137 5.25 1.85 -10.69
N LEU A 138 6.20 1.62 -9.77
CA LEU A 138 6.83 0.32 -9.53
C LEU A 138 5.79 -0.76 -9.17
N ILE A 139 4.89 -0.48 -8.22
CA ILE A 139 3.88 -1.47 -7.82
C ILE A 139 2.88 -1.75 -8.96
N LEU A 140 2.52 -0.76 -9.78
CA LEU A 140 1.66 -0.97 -10.96
C LEU A 140 2.32 -1.87 -12.00
N TYR A 141 3.60 -1.65 -12.31
CA TYR A 141 4.35 -2.53 -13.21
C TYR A 141 4.44 -3.95 -12.68
N LEU A 142 4.68 -4.11 -11.37
CA LEU A 142 4.71 -5.43 -10.72
C LEU A 142 3.36 -6.12 -10.74
N ILE A 143 2.25 -5.40 -10.53
CA ILE A 143 0.88 -5.94 -10.62
C ILE A 143 0.58 -6.42 -12.05
N MET A 144 0.84 -5.59 -13.07
CA MET A 144 0.58 -5.97 -14.47
C MET A 144 1.41 -7.19 -14.87
N ARG A 145 2.68 -7.24 -14.48
CA ARG A 145 3.55 -8.42 -14.72
C ARG A 145 3.11 -9.64 -13.94
N LEU A 146 2.57 -9.46 -12.72
CA LEU A 146 2.11 -10.56 -11.89
C LEU A 146 1.03 -11.38 -12.61
N PHE A 147 0.07 -10.69 -13.21
CA PHE A 147 -1.05 -11.33 -13.87
C PHE A 147 -0.81 -11.67 -15.34
N ASP A 148 0.27 -11.17 -15.95
CA ASP A 148 0.65 -11.51 -17.32
C ASP A 148 1.51 -12.79 -17.44
N GLY A 149 1.79 -13.48 -16.33
CA GLY A 149 2.50 -14.76 -16.32
C GLY A 149 4.03 -14.65 -16.49
N GLY A 150 4.58 -13.44 -16.59
CA GLY A 150 6.01 -13.19 -16.81
C GLY A 150 6.91 -13.26 -15.57
N ILE A 151 6.37 -13.50 -14.37
CA ILE A 151 7.15 -13.31 -13.12
C ILE A 151 8.29 -14.30 -12.97
N ARG A 152 8.15 -15.53 -13.46
CA ARG A 152 8.90 -16.62 -12.82
C ARG A 152 10.40 -16.65 -13.12
N THR A 153 10.92 -15.88 -14.07
CA THR A 153 12.35 -15.97 -14.45
C THR A 153 12.95 -14.71 -15.12
N GLN A 154 12.40 -13.49 -14.94
CA GLN A 154 12.98 -12.30 -15.57
C GLN A 154 13.83 -11.49 -14.58
N PRO A 155 15.14 -11.24 -14.84
CA PRO A 155 16.04 -10.53 -13.93
C PRO A 155 15.56 -9.10 -13.57
N SER A 156 14.79 -8.47 -14.46
CA SER A 156 14.20 -7.16 -14.20
C SER A 156 13.21 -7.17 -13.02
N SER A 157 12.47 -8.26 -12.80
CA SER A 157 11.51 -8.36 -11.69
C SER A 157 12.19 -8.32 -10.32
N GLU A 158 13.37 -8.92 -10.18
CA GLU A 158 14.16 -8.84 -8.95
C GLU A 158 14.72 -7.44 -8.72
N SER A 159 15.22 -6.78 -9.78
CA SER A 159 15.68 -5.40 -9.71
C SER A 159 14.55 -4.43 -9.35
N LEU A 160 13.35 -4.63 -9.89
CA LEU A 160 12.14 -3.86 -9.54
C LEU A 160 11.78 -4.01 -8.07
N LEU A 161 11.79 -5.24 -7.55
CA LEU A 161 11.49 -5.49 -6.14
C LEU A 161 12.54 -4.84 -5.22
N ALA A 162 13.83 -4.97 -5.55
CA ALA A 162 14.89 -4.33 -4.78
C ALA A 162 14.77 -2.80 -4.78
N LEU A 163 14.48 -2.19 -5.94
CA LEU A 163 14.25 -0.74 -6.04
C LEU A 163 13.00 -0.33 -5.25
N LEU A 164 11.94 -1.13 -5.28
CA LEU A 164 10.71 -0.88 -4.53
C LEU A 164 10.96 -0.89 -3.02
N GLU A 165 11.66 -1.89 -2.50
CA GLU A 165 12.03 -1.99 -1.09
C GLU A 165 12.88 -0.79 -0.65
N ALA A 166 13.92 -0.43 -1.41
CA ALA A 166 14.76 0.73 -1.12
C ALA A 166 13.98 2.06 -1.16
N SER A 167 13.04 2.19 -2.09
CA SER A 167 12.20 3.39 -2.22
C SER A 167 11.23 3.51 -1.04
N VAL A 168 10.64 2.41 -0.59
CA VAL A 168 9.74 2.39 0.57
C VAL A 168 10.47 2.76 1.86
N LEU A 169 11.67 2.24 2.07
CA LEU A 169 12.50 2.64 3.23
C LEU A 169 12.79 4.15 3.21
N SER A 170 13.05 4.70 2.02
CA SER A 170 13.25 6.15 1.86
C SER A 170 11.96 6.93 2.16
N LEU A 171 10.81 6.45 1.68
CA LEU A 171 9.50 7.07 1.90
C LEU A 171 9.11 7.08 3.38
N PHE A 172 9.50 6.06 4.14
CA PHE A 172 9.18 5.94 5.56
C PHE A 172 9.63 7.16 6.37
N SER A 173 10.77 7.77 6.00
CA SER A 173 11.26 9.01 6.62
C SER A 173 10.36 10.23 6.43
N CYS A 174 9.46 10.20 5.44
CA CYS A 174 8.54 11.29 5.10
C CYS A 174 7.15 11.10 5.71
N ILE A 175 6.92 10.01 6.46
CA ILE A 175 5.60 9.62 6.95
C ILE A 175 5.50 9.86 8.45
N HIS A 176 4.40 10.48 8.87
CA HIS A 176 3.97 10.47 10.26
C HIS A 176 3.12 9.24 10.56
N ILE A 177 3.47 8.48 11.61
CA ILE A 177 2.70 7.33 12.11
C ILE A 177 1.79 7.78 13.26
N PRO A 178 0.46 7.83 13.05
CA PRO A 178 -0.48 8.16 14.13
C PRO A 178 -0.55 7.02 15.15
N HIS A 179 -0.67 7.35 16.43
CA HIS A 179 -0.82 6.38 17.52
C HIS A 179 -2.20 6.49 18.18
N PRO A 180 -2.91 5.38 18.49
CA PRO A 180 -4.27 5.41 19.04
C PRO A 180 -4.43 6.16 20.38
N SER A 181 -3.34 6.32 21.14
CA SER A 181 -3.35 7.10 22.40
C SER A 181 -3.20 8.61 22.21
N GLN A 182 -2.91 9.07 21.00
CA GLN A 182 -2.84 10.50 20.71
C GLN A 182 -4.25 11.09 20.65
N PRO A 183 -4.47 12.30 21.21
CA PRO A 183 -5.75 12.95 21.09
C PRO A 183 -6.07 13.24 19.62
N CYS A 184 -7.35 13.14 19.26
CA CYS A 184 -7.80 13.56 17.94
C CYS A 184 -7.44 15.02 17.69
N GLU A 185 -6.79 15.31 16.56
CA GLU A 185 -6.50 16.68 16.17
C GLU A 185 -7.80 17.43 15.87
N LEU A 186 -7.91 18.64 16.44
CA LEU A 186 -9.02 19.54 16.14
C LEU A 186 -8.74 20.25 14.82
N LEU A 187 -9.74 20.29 13.95
CA LEU A 187 -9.62 21.03 12.71
C LEU A 187 -9.52 22.54 12.95
N PRO A 188 -8.78 23.27 12.09
CA PRO A 188 -8.82 24.73 12.09
C PRO A 188 -10.24 25.28 11.84
N ILE A 189 -10.49 26.52 12.25
CA ILE A 189 -11.82 27.14 12.15
C ILE A 189 -12.13 27.63 10.72
N SER A 190 -11.11 28.03 9.95
CA SER A 190 -11.27 28.60 8.61
C SER A 190 -10.91 27.61 7.50
N MET A 191 -11.51 27.79 6.32
CA MET A 191 -11.37 26.86 5.19
C MET A 191 -9.95 26.79 4.61
N GLU A 192 -9.20 27.89 4.57
CA GLU A 192 -7.86 27.90 3.97
C GLU A 192 -6.87 26.96 4.71
N PRO A 193 -6.72 27.04 6.04
CA PRO A 193 -5.95 26.05 6.79
C PRO A 193 -6.48 24.62 6.69
N ILE A 194 -7.81 24.42 6.59
CA ILE A 194 -8.40 23.09 6.39
C ILE A 194 -7.98 22.50 5.03
N MET A 195 -7.93 23.32 3.98
CA MET A 195 -7.45 22.88 2.66
C MET A 195 -6.01 22.38 2.74
N GLY A 196 -5.13 23.15 3.39
CA GLY A 196 -3.73 22.75 3.59
C GLY A 196 -3.60 21.48 4.44
N PHE A 197 -4.41 21.36 5.50
CA PHE A 197 -4.46 20.16 6.33
C PHE A 197 -4.90 18.93 5.52
N TRP A 198 -5.97 19.04 4.75
CA TRP A 198 -6.48 17.95 3.95
C TRP A 198 -5.50 17.52 2.84
N GLU A 199 -4.83 18.46 2.18
CA GLU A 199 -3.79 18.14 1.18
C GLU A 199 -2.62 17.37 1.81
N SER A 200 -2.15 17.81 2.98
CA SER A 200 -1.14 17.09 3.75
C SER A 200 -1.64 15.70 4.16
N TRP A 201 -2.86 15.60 4.67
CA TRP A 201 -3.47 14.34 5.06
C TRP A 201 -3.59 13.36 3.88
N VAL A 202 -4.02 13.83 2.71
CA VAL A 202 -4.12 13.03 1.48
C VAL A 202 -2.76 12.44 1.08
N PHE A 203 -1.71 13.25 1.12
CA PHE A 203 -0.35 12.78 0.87
C PHE A 203 0.08 11.74 1.91
N GLN A 204 -0.04 12.09 3.19
CA GLN A 204 0.41 11.26 4.30
C GLN A 204 -0.32 9.91 4.36
N GLU A 205 -1.64 9.91 4.17
CA GLU A 205 -2.46 8.70 4.19
C GLU A 205 -2.21 7.83 2.96
N SER A 206 -2.04 8.43 1.78
CA SER A 206 -1.62 7.67 0.59
C SER A 206 -0.24 7.04 0.80
N ALA A 207 0.71 7.78 1.37
CA ALA A 207 2.04 7.26 1.67
C ALA A 207 2.00 6.08 2.66
N ARG A 208 1.26 6.20 3.77
CA ARG A 208 1.06 5.11 4.75
C ARG A 208 0.47 3.87 4.10
N ARG A 209 -0.64 4.01 3.37
CA ARG A 209 -1.29 2.88 2.67
C ARG A 209 -0.40 2.28 1.59
N THR A 210 0.44 3.08 0.95
CA THR A 210 1.42 2.61 -0.03
C THR A 210 2.53 1.78 0.59
N VAL A 211 3.09 2.20 1.72
CA VAL A 211 4.06 1.39 2.46
C VAL A 211 3.44 0.03 2.81
N LEU A 212 2.22 0.05 3.35
CA LEU A 212 1.49 -1.17 3.74
C LEU A 212 1.24 -2.11 2.57
N ILE A 213 0.74 -1.60 1.43
CA ILE A 213 0.44 -2.46 0.28
C ILE A 213 1.73 -3.03 -0.33
N VAL A 214 2.85 -2.29 -0.30
CA VAL A 214 4.11 -2.81 -0.82
C VAL A 214 4.57 -4.01 0.02
N PHE A 215 4.59 -3.87 1.36
CA PHE A 215 4.93 -5.00 2.22
C PHE A 215 3.97 -6.17 2.03
N TYR A 216 2.68 -5.89 1.99
CA TYR A 216 1.65 -6.89 1.72
C TYR A 216 1.89 -7.63 0.39
N PHE A 217 2.16 -6.89 -0.69
CA PHE A 217 2.42 -7.42 -2.02
C PHE A 217 3.70 -8.26 -2.06
N VAL A 218 4.80 -7.78 -1.47
CA VAL A 218 6.07 -8.52 -1.39
C VAL A 218 5.88 -9.83 -0.62
N LYS A 219 5.11 -9.83 0.47
CA LYS A 219 4.80 -11.06 1.22
C LYS A 219 3.98 -12.04 0.38
N ILE A 220 2.98 -11.57 -0.37
CA ILE A 220 2.24 -12.41 -1.33
C ILE A 220 3.18 -12.98 -2.38
N GLN A 221 4.08 -12.17 -2.96
CA GLN A 221 5.04 -12.64 -3.97
C GLN A 221 5.96 -13.74 -3.43
N HIS A 222 6.59 -13.51 -2.28
CA HIS A 222 7.46 -14.51 -1.64
C HIS A 222 6.71 -15.80 -1.32
N PHE A 223 5.49 -15.65 -0.83
CA PHE A 223 4.61 -16.77 -0.56
C PHE A 223 4.30 -17.59 -1.82
N LEU A 224 3.87 -16.94 -2.92
CA LEU A 224 3.56 -17.59 -4.20
C LEU A 224 4.79 -18.23 -4.87
N GLN A 225 5.99 -17.74 -4.57
CA GLN A 225 7.26 -18.30 -5.02
C GLN A 225 7.75 -19.49 -4.18
N GLY A 226 7.04 -19.83 -3.09
CA GLY A 226 7.45 -20.89 -2.16
C GLY A 226 8.72 -20.54 -1.37
N LYS A 227 9.10 -19.26 -1.32
CA LYS A 227 10.21 -18.81 -0.47
C LYS A 227 9.78 -18.93 1.00
N PRO A 228 10.68 -19.34 1.91
CA PRO A 228 10.36 -19.40 3.32
C PRO A 228 9.90 -18.03 3.78
N LEU A 229 8.68 -17.96 4.29
CA LEU A 229 8.20 -16.75 4.95
C LEU A 229 9.05 -16.57 6.21
N SER A 230 9.74 -15.44 6.32
CA SER A 230 10.28 -15.00 7.61
C SER A 230 9.16 -15.06 8.65
N ALA A 231 9.49 -15.36 9.92
CA ALA A 231 8.51 -15.36 11.00
C ALA A 231 7.65 -14.09 10.92
N CYS A 232 6.35 -14.26 10.66
CA CYS A 232 5.43 -13.16 10.56
C CYS A 232 5.16 -12.68 12.00
N ASP A 233 5.70 -11.53 12.36
CA ASP A 233 5.45 -10.86 13.63
C ASP A 233 4.01 -10.36 13.77
N GLY A 234 3.18 -10.55 12.73
CA GLY A 234 1.83 -10.04 12.63
C GLY A 234 1.75 -8.56 12.26
N LYS A 235 2.88 -7.88 12.07
CA LYS A 235 3.02 -6.43 11.87
C LYS A 235 3.62 -6.07 10.51
N LEU A 236 3.55 -6.95 9.52
CA LEU A 236 4.09 -6.73 8.16
C LEU A 236 5.61 -6.40 8.09
N GLY A 237 6.33 -6.45 9.22
CA GLY A 237 7.78 -6.27 9.32
C GLY A 237 8.28 -4.86 9.69
N LEU A 238 7.40 -3.85 9.79
CA LEU A 238 7.74 -2.49 10.26
C LEU A 238 6.60 -1.89 11.07
N GLU A 239 6.92 -0.95 11.95
CA GLU A 239 5.90 -0.13 12.62
C GLU A 239 5.08 0.62 11.58
N HIS A 240 3.76 0.52 11.68
CA HIS A 240 2.86 1.14 10.73
C HIS A 240 1.50 1.47 11.34
N ALA A 241 0.83 2.45 10.76
CA ALA A 241 -0.56 2.74 11.04
C ALA A 241 -1.24 3.36 9.81
N TRP A 242 -2.56 3.41 9.80
CA TRP A 242 -3.34 4.21 8.86
C TRP A 242 -4.70 4.59 9.47
N TYR A 243 -5.35 5.58 8.87
CA TYR A 243 -6.71 5.95 9.23
C TYR A 243 -7.71 5.07 8.47
N GLN A 244 -8.40 4.21 9.21
CA GLN A 244 -9.53 3.45 8.69
C GLN A 244 -10.81 4.28 8.82
N SER A 245 -11.10 5.03 7.76
CA SER A 245 -12.37 5.74 7.58
C SER A 245 -12.66 5.89 6.09
N ALA A 246 -13.67 5.18 5.61
CA ALA A 246 -14.12 5.34 4.22
C ALA A 246 -14.66 6.75 3.96
N HIS A 247 -15.19 7.42 4.99
CA HIS A 247 -15.69 8.79 4.88
C HIS A 247 -14.54 9.78 4.60
N LEU A 248 -13.45 9.70 5.36
CA LEU A 248 -12.26 10.52 5.11
C LEU A 248 -11.59 10.18 3.78
N TRP A 249 -11.41 8.89 3.49
CA TRP A 249 -10.72 8.43 2.28
C TRP A 249 -11.48 8.74 0.99
N ASN A 250 -12.81 8.88 1.03
CA ASN A 250 -13.61 9.18 -0.15
C ASN A 250 -13.99 10.67 -0.28
N ALA A 251 -13.58 11.52 0.66
CA ALA A 251 -13.83 12.96 0.61
C ALA A 251 -13.32 13.56 -0.70
N GLN A 252 -14.16 14.36 -1.36
CA GLN A 252 -13.84 14.94 -2.68
C GLN A 252 -13.44 16.41 -2.60
N SER A 253 -13.67 17.04 -1.46
CA SER A 253 -13.29 18.41 -1.17
C SER A 253 -12.79 18.53 0.28
N ALA A 254 -12.08 19.63 0.57
CA ALA A 254 -11.65 19.95 1.92
C ALA A 254 -12.85 20.14 2.86
N PHE A 255 -13.98 20.59 2.31
CA PHE A 255 -15.24 20.73 3.04
C PHE A 255 -15.82 19.37 3.42
N ASP A 256 -15.96 18.44 2.47
CA ASP A 256 -16.46 17.08 2.75
C ASP A 256 -15.56 16.36 3.76
N PHE A 257 -14.24 16.57 3.65
CA PHE A 257 -13.27 16.06 4.61
C PHE A 257 -13.51 16.63 6.01
N ALA A 258 -13.75 17.94 6.13
CA ALA A 258 -14.01 18.59 7.42
C ALA A 258 -15.28 18.08 8.09
N VAL A 259 -16.35 17.89 7.30
CA VAL A 259 -17.62 17.30 7.76
C VAL A 259 -17.36 15.88 8.25
N ALA A 260 -16.71 15.04 7.43
CA ALA A 260 -16.43 13.65 7.79
C ALA A 260 -15.51 13.54 9.03
N TRP A 261 -14.53 14.42 9.18
CA TRP A 261 -13.65 14.45 10.36
C TRP A 261 -14.41 14.78 11.64
N THR A 262 -15.43 15.62 11.55
CA THR A 262 -16.22 16.05 12.72
C THR A 262 -17.33 15.07 13.07
N GLU A 263 -17.98 14.48 12.05
CA GLU A 263 -19.20 13.70 12.22
C GLU A 263 -18.98 12.18 12.26
N ASN A 264 -17.85 11.67 11.73
CA ASN A 264 -17.59 10.23 11.63
C ASN A 264 -16.42 9.80 12.51
N GLN A 265 -16.41 8.51 12.85
CA GLN A 265 -15.26 7.89 13.51
C GLN A 265 -14.14 7.67 12.49
N HIS A 266 -12.91 7.91 12.92
CA HIS A 266 -11.71 7.63 12.13
C HIS A 266 -10.73 6.77 12.93
N PHE A 267 -10.93 5.46 12.83
CA PHE A 267 -10.15 4.47 13.56
C PHE A 267 -8.69 4.51 13.13
N ILE A 268 -7.76 4.38 14.07
CA ILE A 268 -6.35 4.18 13.77
C ILE A 268 -6.07 2.69 13.91
N VAL A 269 -5.79 2.02 12.79
CA VAL A 269 -5.31 0.64 12.83
C VAL A 269 -3.80 0.68 12.95
N TYR A 270 -3.30 0.36 14.14
CA TYR A 270 -1.88 0.41 14.48
C TYR A 270 -1.30 -1.00 14.50
N ASN A 271 -0.21 -1.23 13.76
CA ASN A 271 0.49 -2.53 13.67
C ASN A 271 -0.44 -3.72 13.36
N ALA A 272 -1.37 -3.53 12.42
CA ALA A 272 -2.39 -4.50 12.02
C ALA A 272 -3.25 -5.03 13.18
N ASP A 273 -3.42 -4.24 14.25
CA ASP A 273 -4.37 -4.50 15.32
C ASP A 273 -5.76 -3.97 14.92
N PHE A 274 -6.63 -4.90 14.52
CA PHE A 274 -8.01 -4.61 14.12
C PHE A 274 -8.99 -4.66 15.29
N THR A 275 -8.55 -4.84 16.54
CA THR A 275 -9.44 -5.11 17.67
C THR A 275 -10.49 -4.01 17.86
N GLY A 276 -10.08 -2.74 17.93
CA GLY A 276 -11.00 -1.61 18.06
C GLY A 276 -11.94 -1.47 16.86
N LEU A 277 -11.40 -1.64 15.64
CA LEU A 277 -12.19 -1.61 14.41
C LEU A 277 -13.29 -2.69 14.41
N LEU A 278 -12.93 -3.93 14.77
CA LEU A 278 -13.87 -5.05 14.75
C LEU A 278 -14.96 -4.95 15.82
N GLN A 279 -14.70 -4.21 16.91
CA GLN A 279 -15.66 -3.99 17.98
C GLN A 279 -16.65 -2.87 17.60
N GLU A 280 -16.13 -1.71 17.18
CA GLU A 280 -16.91 -0.47 17.17
C GLU A 280 -17.29 0.02 15.78
N ALA A 281 -16.56 -0.38 14.73
CA ALA A 281 -16.80 0.15 13.39
C ALA A 281 -18.10 -0.37 12.77
N LYS A 282 -18.72 0.50 11.97
CA LYS A 282 -19.81 0.16 11.07
C LYS A 282 -19.21 -0.31 9.73
N PRO A 283 -19.95 -1.12 8.95
CA PRO A 283 -19.50 -1.53 7.61
C PRO A 283 -19.16 -0.35 6.69
N ALA A 284 -19.86 0.77 6.84
CA ALA A 284 -19.64 1.99 6.07
C ALA A 284 -18.30 2.69 6.40
N ASP A 285 -17.68 2.41 7.56
CA ASP A 285 -16.38 2.98 7.94
C ASP A 285 -15.21 2.24 7.25
N VAL A 286 -15.46 1.03 6.73
CA VAL A 286 -14.44 0.16 6.15
C VAL A 286 -14.40 0.30 4.64
N ASP A 287 -13.35 0.95 4.14
CA ASP A 287 -13.08 1.10 2.71
C ASP A 287 -12.45 -0.17 2.09
N LEU A 288 -12.20 -0.12 0.77
CA LEU A 288 -11.66 -1.25 0.03
C LEU A 288 -10.29 -1.71 0.56
N PHE A 289 -9.44 -0.78 1.02
CA PHE A 289 -8.15 -1.11 1.60
C PHE A 289 -8.30 -1.87 2.92
N GLY A 290 -9.16 -1.39 3.81
CA GLY A 290 -9.52 -2.09 5.05
C GLY A 290 -10.09 -3.48 4.79
N LYS A 291 -10.99 -3.61 3.81
CA LYS A 291 -11.55 -4.92 3.40
C LYS A 291 -10.47 -5.90 2.97
N MET A 292 -9.50 -5.48 2.14
CA MET A 292 -8.39 -6.35 1.71
C MET A 292 -7.61 -6.92 2.90
N LEU A 293 -7.25 -6.06 3.86
CA LEU A 293 -6.46 -6.47 5.02
C LEU A 293 -7.28 -7.30 6.02
N LEU A 294 -8.56 -6.97 6.23
CA LEU A 294 -9.47 -7.76 7.06
C LEU A 294 -9.67 -9.18 6.51
N VAL A 295 -9.94 -9.33 5.21
CA VAL A 295 -10.10 -10.65 4.58
C VAL A 295 -8.81 -11.46 4.70
N THR A 296 -7.65 -10.82 4.52
CA THR A 296 -6.35 -11.48 4.74
C THR A 296 -6.22 -11.97 6.19
N LYS A 297 -6.56 -11.12 7.15
CA LYS A 297 -6.35 -11.37 8.58
C LYS A 297 -7.34 -12.37 9.17
N LEU A 298 -8.61 -12.32 8.77
CA LEU A 298 -9.68 -13.13 9.35
C LEU A 298 -10.02 -14.34 8.48
N GLY A 299 -10.01 -14.18 7.16
CA GLY A 299 -10.67 -15.08 6.21
C GLY A 299 -11.92 -14.44 5.63
N ILE A 300 -12.30 -14.85 4.42
CA ILE A 300 -13.43 -14.28 3.68
C ILE A 300 -14.76 -14.54 4.38
N ASP A 301 -14.94 -15.71 4.99
CA ASP A 301 -16.22 -16.09 5.61
C ASP A 301 -16.45 -15.37 6.93
N GLU A 302 -15.42 -15.27 7.77
CA GLU A 302 -15.45 -14.50 9.01
C GLU A 302 -15.66 -13.01 8.72
N THR A 303 -15.03 -12.48 7.67
CA THR A 303 -15.24 -11.09 7.26
C THR A 303 -16.67 -10.89 6.77
N LYS A 304 -17.20 -11.78 5.92
CA LYS A 304 -18.61 -11.72 5.49
C LYS A 304 -19.57 -11.78 6.66
N ALA A 305 -19.33 -12.66 7.64
CA ALA A 305 -20.13 -12.77 8.84
C ALA A 305 -20.11 -11.47 9.66
N TRP A 306 -18.95 -10.81 9.78
CA TRP A 306 -18.81 -9.52 10.46
C TRP A 306 -19.58 -8.39 9.76
N PHE A 307 -19.54 -8.33 8.42
CA PHE A 307 -20.33 -7.36 7.65
C PHE A 307 -21.83 -7.65 7.79
N TYR A 308 -22.23 -8.92 7.68
CA TYR A 308 -23.62 -9.36 7.76
C TYR A 308 -24.23 -9.08 9.14
N SER A 309 -23.49 -9.36 10.22
CA SER A 309 -23.95 -9.08 11.59
C SER A 309 -24.17 -7.60 11.88
N ARG A 310 -23.68 -6.72 10.99
CA ARG A 310 -23.82 -5.26 11.06
C ARG A 310 -24.67 -4.68 9.91
N GLY A 311 -25.46 -5.54 9.23
CA GLY A 311 -26.45 -5.11 8.24
C GLY A 311 -25.88 -4.73 6.87
N SER A 312 -24.68 -5.23 6.52
CA SER A 312 -24.06 -5.01 5.20
C SER A 312 -23.61 -6.32 4.58
N VAL A 313 -23.37 -6.29 3.27
CA VAL A 313 -22.67 -7.36 2.55
C VAL A 313 -21.24 -6.88 2.24
N LEU A 314 -20.29 -7.80 2.20
CA LEU A 314 -18.90 -7.53 1.84
C LEU A 314 -18.75 -7.22 0.35
#